data_AF-A0A920M151-F1
#
_entry.id   AF-A0A920M151-F1
#
_cell.length_a   1.000
_cell.length_b   1.000
_cell.length_c   1.000
_cell.angle_alpha   90.00
_cell.angle_beta   90.00
_cell.angle_gamma   90.00
#
_symmetry.space_group_name_H-M   'P 1'
#
loop_
_entity.id
_entity.type
_entity.pdbx_description
1 polymer ?
#
loop_
_entity_poly.entity_id
_entity_poly.type
_entity_poly.pdbx_seq_one_letter_code
_entity_poly.pdbx_strand_id
1 'polypeptide(L)'
;MVTSSVWTDYNNDGWTDLIVVGEWTPIKFYKNINGKFSEDTSLIDVDSTRGWWYDIVAEDFDKDGDMDLVIGNLGNNYKYQASGDETFDIFYNDFDQNNTGDIVLSYYNDGEQYPLRGRQCSSEQIPAIKMKFQDYDAFS
;
A
#
# COMPACT_ATOMS: atom_id res chain seq x y z
N MET A 1 -2.99 -0.28 6.38
CA MET A 1 -3.04 -0.87 7.74
C MET A 1 -1.62 -1.26 8.13
N VAL A 2 -1.19 -1.11 9.39
CA VAL A 2 0.14 -1.61 9.82
C VAL A 2 0.10 -3.13 9.89
N THR A 3 1.11 -3.79 9.31
CA THR A 3 1.18 -5.26 9.20
C THR A 3 2.32 -5.86 9.99
N SER A 4 3.49 -5.20 10.04
CA SER A 4 4.66 -5.66 10.78
C SER A 4 5.54 -4.49 11.23
N SER A 5 6.44 -4.77 12.17
CA SER A 5 7.40 -3.80 12.71
C SER A 5 8.59 -4.49 13.35
N VAL A 6 9.74 -3.83 13.37
CA VAL A 6 10.95 -4.27 14.06
C VAL A 6 11.51 -3.17 14.94
N TRP A 7 12.10 -3.59 16.06
CA TRP A 7 12.88 -2.75 16.96
C TRP A 7 14.36 -3.04 16.72
N THR A 8 15.11 -2.05 16.29
CA THR A 8 16.55 -2.21 15.99
C THR A 8 17.26 -0.86 16.05
N ASP A 9 18.57 -0.85 16.25
CA ASP A 9 19.40 0.35 16.16
C ASP A 9 19.89 0.49 14.70
N TYR A 10 19.06 1.06 13.83
CA TYR A 10 19.35 1.08 12.38
C TYR A 10 20.44 2.08 12.01
N ASN A 11 20.72 3.06 12.87
CA ASN A 11 21.70 4.12 12.62
C ASN A 11 22.96 4.00 13.50
N ASN A 12 23.04 2.94 14.31
CA ASN A 12 24.17 2.59 15.17
C ASN A 12 24.54 3.72 16.16
N ASP A 13 23.55 4.43 16.70
CA ASP A 13 23.75 5.46 17.74
C ASP A 13 23.61 4.93 19.18
N GLY A 14 23.36 3.63 19.32
CA GLY A 14 23.16 2.93 20.58
C GLY A 14 21.73 3.01 21.12
N TRP A 15 20.81 3.67 20.44
CA TRP A 15 19.40 3.72 20.82
C TRP A 15 18.54 2.81 19.92
N THR A 16 17.65 2.05 20.55
CA THR A 16 16.71 1.22 19.79
C THR A 16 15.66 2.10 19.12
N ASP A 17 15.61 2.04 17.79
CA ASP A 17 14.67 2.71 16.92
C ASP A 17 13.51 1.77 16.53
N LEU A 18 12.50 2.33 15.85
CA LEU A 18 11.33 1.58 15.37
C LEU A 18 11.18 1.72 13.85
N ILE A 19 10.97 0.59 13.18
CA ILE A 19 10.62 0.56 11.76
C ILE A 19 9.27 -0.11 11.59
N VAL A 20 8.38 0.50 10.82
CA VAL A 20 7.00 0.06 10.65
C VAL A 20 6.67 -0.07 9.17
N VAL A 21 5.98 -1.16 8.82
CA VAL A 21 5.49 -1.42 7.47
C VAL A 21 4.01 -1.75 7.47
N GLY A 22 3.38 -1.60 6.31
CA GLY A 22 1.94 -1.75 6.18
C GLY A 22 1.44 -1.83 4.75
N GLU A 23 0.15 -2.10 4.64
CA GLU A 23 -0.58 -1.99 3.39
C GLU A 23 -0.88 -0.51 3.09
N TRP A 24 -0.59 -0.10 1.85
CA TRP A 24 -0.80 1.23 1.30
C TRP A 24 0.09 2.31 1.92
N THR A 25 1.15 1.90 2.61
CA THR A 25 2.07 2.81 3.30
C THR A 25 3.45 2.77 2.66
N PRO A 26 4.23 3.85 2.80
CA PRO A 26 5.67 3.75 2.70
C PRO A 26 6.22 2.84 3.82
N ILE A 27 7.49 2.44 3.70
CA ILE A 27 8.26 1.97 4.85
C ILE A 27 8.53 3.19 5.74
N LYS A 28 8.32 3.08 7.05
CA LYS A 28 8.47 4.22 7.98
C LYS A 28 9.55 3.93 9.01
N PHE A 29 10.51 4.84 9.11
CA PHE A 29 11.57 4.81 10.10
C PHE A 29 11.27 5.82 11.19
N TYR A 30 11.43 5.43 12.45
CA TYR A 30 11.25 6.28 13.61
C TYR A 30 12.50 6.23 14.47
N LYS A 31 13.30 7.30 14.39
CA LYS A 31 14.48 7.49 15.23
C LYS A 31 14.07 7.77 16.66
N ASN A 32 14.62 7.03 17.59
CA ASN A 32 14.54 7.29 19.01
C ASN A 32 15.52 8.41 19.37
N ILE A 33 15.04 9.42 20.07
CA ILE A 33 15.84 10.52 20.59
C ILE A 33 15.53 10.64 22.09
N ASN A 34 16.29 9.89 22.89
CA ASN A 34 16.15 9.85 24.35
C ASN A 34 14.71 9.55 24.82
N GLY A 35 14.11 8.50 24.26
CA GLY A 35 12.74 8.05 24.56
C GLY A 35 11.63 8.78 23.78
N LYS A 36 11.99 9.67 22.85
CA LYS A 36 11.03 10.33 21.95
C LYS A 36 11.26 9.89 20.51
N PHE A 37 10.23 9.43 19.84
CA PHE A 37 10.32 8.99 18.45
C PHE A 37 10.00 10.12 17.49
N SER A 38 10.86 10.31 16.49
CA SER A 38 10.63 11.20 15.34
C SER A 38 10.74 10.40 14.05
N GLU A 39 9.82 10.62 13.12
CA GLU A 39 9.89 10.00 11.80
C GLU A 39 11.14 10.50 11.06
N ASP A 40 11.94 9.56 10.56
CA ASP A 40 13.14 9.82 9.76
C ASP A 40 12.82 9.55 8.29
N THR A 41 12.70 10.63 7.51
CA THR A 41 12.42 10.58 6.07
C THR A 41 13.68 10.73 5.23
N SER A 42 14.86 10.69 5.83
CA SER A 42 16.13 10.94 5.12
C SER A 42 16.72 9.69 4.46
N LEU A 43 16.35 8.50 4.93
CA LEU A 43 16.90 7.23 4.45
C LEU A 43 16.31 6.76 3.12
N ILE A 44 15.02 6.99 2.91
CA ILE A 44 14.30 6.48 1.76
C ILE A 44 13.35 7.53 1.19
N ASP A 45 13.18 7.51 -0.12
CA ASP A 45 12.11 8.23 -0.76
C ASP A 45 10.76 7.56 -0.42
N VAL A 46 9.93 8.29 0.31
CA VAL A 46 8.62 7.84 0.80
C VAL A 46 7.72 7.44 -0.36
N ASP A 47 7.81 8.12 -1.50
CA ASP A 47 6.95 7.82 -2.63
C ASP A 47 7.40 6.54 -3.36
N SER A 48 8.72 6.29 -3.41
CA SER A 48 9.29 5.07 -4.01
C SER A 48 8.97 3.77 -3.26
N THR A 49 8.64 3.86 -1.97
CA THR A 49 8.40 2.70 -1.10
C THR A 49 6.93 2.50 -0.74
N ARG A 50 6.02 3.29 -1.32
CA ARG A 50 4.59 3.11 -1.07
C ARG A 50 4.12 1.81 -1.71
N GLY A 51 3.57 0.91 -0.89
CA GLY A 51 3.12 -0.38 -1.42
C GLY A 51 2.38 -1.23 -0.39
N TRP A 52 2.29 -2.52 -0.68
CA TRP A 52 1.71 -3.54 0.19
C TRP A 52 2.80 -4.36 0.85
N TRP A 53 3.19 -3.93 2.04
CA TRP A 53 4.18 -4.59 2.86
C TRP A 53 3.49 -5.47 3.90
N TYR A 54 4.01 -6.68 4.10
CA TYR A 54 3.41 -7.66 5.01
C TYR A 54 4.32 -8.09 6.13
N ASP A 55 5.63 -8.04 5.92
CA ASP A 55 6.59 -8.46 6.93
C ASP A 55 7.91 -7.69 6.83
N ILE A 56 8.64 -7.64 7.93
CA ILE A 56 9.97 -7.03 8.02
C ILE A 56 10.83 -7.82 9.02
N VAL A 57 12.06 -8.12 8.61
CA VAL A 57 13.09 -8.73 9.46
C VAL A 57 14.32 -7.84 9.44
N ALA A 58 14.94 -7.68 10.61
CA ALA A 58 16.18 -6.95 10.80
C ALA A 58 17.25 -7.90 11.35
N GLU A 59 18.36 -8.07 10.63
CA GLU A 59 19.52 -8.85 11.05
C GLU A 59 20.76 -8.37 10.28
N ASP A 60 21.96 -8.50 10.84
CA ASP A 60 23.23 -8.27 10.14
C ASP A 60 23.56 -9.50 9.26
N PHE A 61 22.97 -9.56 8.06
CA PHE A 61 23.04 -10.72 7.18
C PHE A 61 24.40 -10.84 6.48
N ASP A 62 25.02 -9.71 6.15
CA ASP A 62 26.31 -9.68 5.46
C ASP A 62 27.53 -9.59 6.39
N LYS A 63 27.29 -9.35 7.69
CA LYS A 63 28.29 -9.30 8.78
C LYS A 63 29.21 -8.09 8.72
N ASP A 64 28.74 -6.97 8.20
CA ASP A 64 29.49 -5.71 8.18
C ASP A 64 29.29 -4.86 9.47
N GLY A 65 28.33 -5.25 10.30
CA GLY A 65 28.05 -4.66 11.60
C GLY A 65 27.02 -3.54 11.57
N ASP A 66 26.43 -3.22 10.42
CA ASP A 66 25.14 -2.53 10.36
C ASP A 66 23.97 -3.54 10.34
N MET A 67 22.74 -3.03 10.44
CA MET A 67 21.56 -3.87 10.48
C MET A 67 20.89 -3.86 9.10
N ASP A 68 20.89 -4.99 8.42
CA ASP A 68 20.15 -5.14 7.17
C ASP A 68 18.65 -5.28 7.44
N LEU A 69 17.85 -4.88 6.45
CA LEU A 69 16.40 -5.04 6.46
C LEU A 69 15.94 -5.86 5.27
N VAL A 70 15.21 -6.93 5.55
CA VAL A 70 14.49 -7.71 4.54
C VAL A 70 13.01 -7.48 4.72
N ILE A 71 12.34 -6.96 3.69
CA ILE A 71 10.94 -6.52 3.76
C ILE A 71 10.12 -7.22 2.69
N GLY A 72 9.05 -7.90 3.12
CA GLY A 72 8.14 -8.64 2.24
C GLY A 72 7.07 -7.75 1.62
N ASN A 73 7.09 -7.60 0.30
CA ASN A 73 6.06 -6.89 -0.47
C ASN A 73 5.20 -7.85 -1.30
N LEU A 74 3.93 -7.51 -1.58
CA LEU A 74 3.15 -8.25 -2.58
C LEU A 74 3.76 -8.15 -3.97
N GLY A 75 4.12 -6.93 -4.37
CA GLY A 75 4.84 -6.57 -5.58
C GLY A 75 4.31 -7.22 -6.84
N ASN A 76 5.24 -7.69 -7.67
CA ASN A 76 4.97 -8.29 -8.99
C ASN A 76 4.29 -9.67 -8.92
N ASN A 77 4.08 -10.23 -7.73
CA ASN A 77 3.33 -11.48 -7.57
C ASN A 77 1.82 -11.26 -7.68
N TYR A 78 1.37 -10.01 -7.65
CA TYR A 78 -0.04 -9.69 -7.82
C TYR A 78 -0.46 -9.66 -9.29
N LYS A 79 -1.72 -10.03 -9.55
CA LYS A 79 -2.29 -10.04 -10.91
C LYS A 79 -2.34 -8.65 -11.55
N TYR A 80 -2.62 -7.63 -10.73
CA TYR A 80 -2.75 -6.25 -11.18
C TYR A 80 -1.48 -5.50 -10.81
N GLN A 81 -0.66 -5.19 -11.81
CA GLN A 81 0.59 -4.48 -11.59
C GLN A 81 0.32 -2.98 -11.57
N ALA A 82 1.11 -2.27 -10.76
CA ALA A 82 1.06 -0.83 -10.66
C ALA A 82 2.44 -0.24 -10.95
N SER A 83 2.46 0.93 -11.56
CA SER A 83 3.65 1.74 -11.83
C SER A 83 3.36 3.21 -11.49
N GLY A 84 4.34 4.10 -11.72
CA GLY A 84 4.16 5.53 -11.48
C GLY A 84 3.05 6.17 -12.32
N ASP A 85 2.87 5.71 -13.57
CA ASP A 85 1.85 6.24 -14.49
C ASP A 85 0.55 5.42 -14.46
N GLU A 86 0.64 4.14 -14.11
CA GLU A 86 -0.48 3.19 -14.09
C GLU A 86 -0.68 2.65 -12.67
N THR A 87 -1.41 3.36 -11.83
CA THR A 87 -1.52 3.06 -10.39
C THR A 87 -2.62 2.05 -10.06
N PHE A 88 -2.60 1.50 -8.85
CA PHE A 88 -3.77 0.81 -8.29
C PHE A 88 -4.45 1.75 -7.31
N ASP A 89 -5.67 2.19 -7.63
CA ASP A 89 -6.33 3.24 -6.88
C ASP A 89 -7.49 2.72 -6.05
N ILE A 90 -7.72 3.40 -4.93
CA ILE A 90 -8.88 3.26 -4.07
C ILE A 90 -9.70 4.56 -4.11
N PHE A 91 -10.97 4.43 -4.48
CA PHE A 91 -11.95 5.50 -4.41
C PHE A 91 -12.91 5.23 -3.26
N TYR A 92 -13.18 6.26 -2.48
CA TYR A 92 -14.16 6.23 -1.39
C TYR A 92 -15.18 7.36 -1.58
N ASN A 93 -16.44 7.01 -1.74
CA ASN A 93 -17.54 7.95 -1.89
C ASN A 93 -18.89 7.27 -1.59
N ASP A 94 -19.95 8.04 -1.41
CA ASP A 94 -21.33 7.53 -1.41
C ASP A 94 -21.86 7.57 -2.86
N PHE A 95 -21.62 6.49 -3.62
CA PHE A 95 -21.89 6.49 -5.07
C PHE A 95 -23.37 6.22 -5.39
N ASP A 96 -24.10 5.58 -4.49
CA ASP A 96 -25.53 5.27 -4.65
C ASP A 96 -26.47 6.19 -3.84
N GLN A 97 -25.91 7.14 -3.09
CA GLN A 97 -26.62 8.14 -2.28
C GLN A 97 -27.44 7.52 -1.16
N ASN A 98 -26.97 6.41 -0.60
CA ASN A 98 -27.64 5.72 0.51
C ASN A 98 -27.16 6.19 1.91
N ASN A 99 -26.28 7.20 1.97
CA ASN A 99 -25.58 7.71 3.17
C ASN A 99 -24.58 6.73 3.80
N THR A 100 -24.06 5.78 3.04
CA THR A 100 -22.96 4.91 3.42
C THR A 100 -21.79 5.08 2.46
N GLY A 101 -20.57 4.88 2.97
CA GLY A 101 -19.38 5.01 2.14
C GLY A 101 -19.08 3.72 1.38
N ASP A 102 -19.01 3.81 0.06
CA ASP A 102 -18.60 2.73 -0.83
C ASP A 102 -17.11 2.80 -1.12
N ILE A 103 -16.51 1.63 -1.36
CA ILE A 103 -15.12 1.51 -1.80
C ILE A 103 -15.09 0.89 -3.18
N VAL A 104 -14.48 1.60 -4.14
CA VAL A 104 -14.18 1.08 -5.47
C VAL A 104 -12.68 1.00 -5.64
N LEU A 105 -12.19 -0.19 -5.98
CA LEU A 105 -10.80 -0.40 -6.36
C LEU A 105 -10.68 -0.36 -7.88
N SER A 106 -9.57 0.14 -8.40
CA SER A 106 -9.30 0.18 -9.83
C SER A 106 -7.85 -0.21 -10.15
N TYR A 107 -7.63 -0.60 -11.39
CA TYR A 107 -6.33 -0.90 -11.96
C TYR A 107 -6.27 -0.38 -13.39
N TYR A 108 -5.06 -0.19 -13.92
CA TYR A 108 -4.87 0.14 -15.33
C TYR A 108 -4.63 -1.11 -16.17
N ASN A 109 -5.11 -1.10 -17.40
CA ASN A 109 -4.75 -2.04 -18.45
C ASN A 109 -4.61 -1.28 -19.76
N ASP A 110 -3.41 -1.32 -20.34
CA ASP A 110 -3.07 -0.63 -21.60
C ASP A 110 -3.41 0.88 -21.59
N GLY A 111 -3.10 1.58 -20.48
CA GLY A 111 -3.32 3.02 -20.32
C GLY A 111 -4.75 3.43 -19.95
N GLU A 112 -5.70 2.49 -19.87
CA GLU A 112 -7.07 2.76 -19.45
C GLU A 112 -7.35 2.23 -18.03
N GLN A 113 -8.08 3.01 -17.23
CA GLN A 113 -8.41 2.68 -15.85
C GLN A 113 -9.75 1.93 -15.76
N TYR A 114 -9.73 0.74 -15.18
CA TYR A 114 -10.90 -0.12 -15.02
C TYR A 114 -11.20 -0.42 -13.56
N PRO A 115 -12.48 -0.61 -13.18
CA PRO A 115 -12.82 -1.11 -11.87
C PRO A 115 -12.31 -2.53 -11.69
N LEU A 116 -11.68 -2.81 -10.55
CA LEU A 116 -11.21 -4.14 -10.17
C LEU A 116 -12.34 -5.16 -10.14
N ARG A 117 -13.49 -4.74 -9.60
CA ARG A 117 -14.68 -5.58 -9.46
C ARG A 117 -15.48 -5.56 -10.75
N GLY A 118 -15.83 -6.74 -11.24
CA GLY A 118 -16.69 -6.91 -12.42
C GLY A 118 -18.10 -6.34 -12.19
N ARG A 119 -18.83 -6.14 -13.30
CA ARG A 119 -20.15 -5.48 -13.35
C ARG A 119 -21.11 -5.92 -12.26
N GLN A 120 -21.19 -7.22 -11.98
CA GLN A 120 -22.12 -7.76 -10.98
C GLN A 120 -21.85 -7.17 -9.59
N CYS A 121 -20.65 -7.39 -9.04
CA CYS A 121 -20.29 -6.91 -7.70
C CYS A 121 -20.34 -5.38 -7.62
N SER A 122 -19.88 -4.69 -8.66
CA SER A 122 -19.91 -3.23 -8.72
C SER A 122 -21.35 -2.70 -8.73
N SER A 123 -22.28 -3.39 -9.40
CA SER A 123 -23.71 -3.01 -9.41
C SER A 123 -24.50 -3.38 -8.15
N GLU A 124 -23.98 -4.31 -7.35
CA GLU A 124 -24.54 -4.61 -6.02
C GLU A 124 -24.22 -3.48 -5.03
N GLN A 125 -23.06 -2.84 -5.18
CA GLN A 125 -22.68 -1.64 -4.42
C GLN A 125 -23.27 -0.37 -5.03
N ILE A 126 -23.30 -0.26 -6.36
CA ILE A 126 -23.73 0.94 -7.09
C ILE A 126 -24.82 0.55 -8.11
N PRO A 127 -26.11 0.51 -7.74
CA PRO A 127 -27.20 0.06 -8.61
C PRO A 127 -27.30 0.81 -9.95
N ALA A 128 -26.85 2.08 -10.00
CA ALA A 128 -26.82 2.88 -11.23
C ALA A 128 -25.95 2.26 -12.33
N ILE A 129 -24.95 1.43 -11.98
CA ILE A 129 -24.11 0.71 -12.95
C ILE A 129 -24.95 -0.24 -13.83
N LYS A 130 -25.95 -0.92 -13.26
CA LYS A 130 -26.88 -1.78 -14.03
C LYS A 130 -27.71 -0.98 -15.03
N MET A 131 -28.05 0.26 -14.70
CA MET A 131 -28.86 1.12 -15.57
C MET A 131 -28.02 1.70 -16.71
N LYS A 132 -26.79 2.13 -16.39
CA LYS A 132 -25.87 2.75 -17.35
C LYS A 132 -25.27 1.74 -18.33
N PHE A 133 -24.92 0.55 -17.85
CA PHE A 133 -24.30 -0.51 -18.64
C PHE A 133 -25.21 -1.74 -18.66
N GLN A 134 -25.87 -1.97 -19.80
CA GLN A 134 -26.92 -2.99 -19.93
C GLN A 134 -26.36 -4.42 -19.95
N ASP A 135 -25.16 -4.61 -20.50
CA ASP A 135 -24.45 -5.88 -20.59
C ASP A 135 -23.00 -5.75 -20.07
N TYR A 136 -22.27 -6.87 -20.06
CA TYR A 136 -20.88 -6.92 -19.60
C TYR A 136 -19.93 -6.26 -20.59
N ASP A 137 -20.19 -6.40 -21.90
CA ASP A 137 -19.35 -5.82 -22.96
C ASP A 137 -19.35 -4.29 -22.91
N ALA A 138 -20.47 -3.67 -22.54
CA ALA A 138 -20.55 -2.23 -22.35
C ALA A 138 -19.81 -1.74 -21.08
N PHE A 139 -19.55 -2.62 -20.11
CA PHE A 139 -18.91 -2.29 -18.83
C PHE A 139 -17.39 -2.51 -18.83
N SER A 140 -16.90 -3.39 -19.72
CA SER A 140 -15.49 -3.81 -19.80
C SER A 140 -14.77 -3.18 -20.97
#